data_AF-A0A1Z5K8E7-F1
#
_entry.id   AF-A0A1Z5K8E7-F1
#
_cell.length_a   1.000
_cell.length_b   1.000
_cell.length_c   1.000
_cell.angle_alpha   90.00
_cell.angle_beta   90.00
_cell.angle_gamma   90.00
#
_symmetry.space_group_name_H-M   'P 1'
#
loop_
_entity.id
_entity.type
_entity.pdbx_description
1 polymer ?
#
loop_
_entity_poly.entity_id
_entity_poly.type
_entity_poly.pdbx_seq_one_letter_code
_entity_poly.pdbx_strand_id
1 'polypeptide(L)'
;MLILSWNVAGLSTTVNRIHEFYPLREKKENKCPLGVFFERHGADIVCLQEHKIPKEQLSNRSEPNRCSHASGYESFWSCCVDSKKKGLNGVVTYAKRGTVRTADAAPLGVEHLDRQGRCVVTDHGGFCLWNVYVPASGNGHVVKMEFLHALRRAMQQKRNNTKKPQMLVGDLNISHTKLDIPWKQRIVRVNVIQQEVESGVPVPDWKRDVARHWATIRSVLSTAKAIPTKTTNTLTKQQFEKYRLAVQLPDGSQVYLGKHELTAEHCHHDYNLEEQSYQDPTTGEFIIAKEANAVSVGILTELMAKIVSIQWNEELQRQIAMDDGDVSHVSPSRRWLNTLLEEDGMVDPMRHFYPTAEARFTCWDQFTNQRYVNSGIRIDYTLIDKPLLDFVAKGDVSSLRSYGDPATVDPLSENAALKAATADGKFEPVSFEGGGITDVSQRVLDTQFGSPHTGMVYTPPSFSDHIAISLLLERDEVLLSSPDKTPLVLQEQDIATRKAQPHKKQQTIASFFRAGVVSTTTETTSFQTVNRVQNVVSTNKRQKSVSRNSILHHFKKVEK
;
A
#
# COMPACT_ATOMS: atom_id res chain seq x y z
N MET A 1 6.02 -9.38 -20.41
CA MET A 1 5.19 -8.29 -19.89
C MET A 1 5.58 -8.10 -18.43
N LEU A 2 6.08 -6.93 -18.04
CA LEU A 2 6.43 -6.63 -16.65
C LEU A 2 5.27 -5.91 -15.95
N ILE A 3 4.78 -6.51 -14.87
CA ILE A 3 3.75 -5.94 -13.99
C ILE A 3 4.41 -5.53 -12.69
N LEU A 4 4.19 -4.29 -12.26
CA LEU A 4 4.66 -3.78 -10.97
C LEU A 4 3.46 -3.45 -10.08
N SER A 5 3.54 -3.77 -8.80
CA SER A 5 2.62 -3.27 -7.79
C SER A 5 3.39 -2.58 -6.67
N TRP A 6 2.93 -1.41 -6.25
CA TRP A 6 3.67 -0.56 -5.32
C TRP A 6 2.74 0.38 -4.54
N ASN A 7 2.66 0.19 -3.22
CA ASN A 7 2.09 1.20 -2.34
C ASN A 7 3.06 2.39 -2.31
N VAL A 8 2.59 3.58 -2.69
CA VAL A 8 3.43 4.78 -2.76
C VAL A 8 3.27 5.69 -1.54
N ALA A 9 2.40 5.32 -0.60
CA ALA A 9 2.03 6.08 0.60
C ALA A 9 1.68 7.58 0.37
N GLY A 10 1.42 7.97 -0.88
CA GLY A 10 1.20 9.34 -1.33
C GLY A 10 1.87 9.60 -2.67
N LEU A 11 1.07 9.59 -3.75
CA LEU A 11 1.61 9.74 -5.11
C LEU A 11 2.25 11.10 -5.35
N SER A 12 1.78 12.17 -4.71
CA SER A 12 2.34 13.52 -4.85
C SER A 12 3.82 13.58 -4.50
N THR A 13 4.22 12.99 -3.37
CA THR A 13 5.62 12.95 -2.93
C THR A 13 6.44 12.08 -3.86
N THR A 14 5.94 10.88 -4.17
CA THR A 14 6.60 9.94 -5.08
C THR A 14 6.87 10.56 -6.45
N VAL A 15 5.88 11.19 -7.07
CA VAL A 15 6.04 11.76 -8.42
C VAL A 15 7.00 12.95 -8.44
N ASN A 16 7.04 13.76 -7.37
CA ASN A 16 8.00 14.85 -7.23
C ASN A 16 9.43 14.31 -7.12
N ARG A 17 9.65 13.28 -6.29
CA ARG A 17 10.96 12.63 -6.16
C ARG A 17 11.40 11.97 -7.47
N ILE A 18 10.49 11.29 -8.17
CA ILE A 18 10.79 10.76 -9.50
C ILE A 18 11.18 11.89 -10.46
N HIS A 19 10.48 13.03 -10.43
CA HIS A 19 10.83 14.17 -11.29
C HIS A 19 12.22 14.75 -10.99
N GLU A 20 12.57 14.81 -9.70
CA GLU A 20 13.86 15.31 -9.21
C GLU A 20 15.03 14.43 -9.67
N PHE A 21 14.93 13.11 -9.46
CA PHE A 21 16.03 12.17 -9.77
C PHE A 21 16.01 11.66 -11.22
N TYR A 22 14.84 11.63 -11.86
CA TYR A 22 14.66 11.17 -13.23
C TYR A 22 14.05 12.29 -14.10
N PRO A 23 14.77 13.42 -14.29
CA PRO A 23 14.24 14.57 -14.98
C PRO A 23 13.99 14.28 -16.47
N LEU A 24 13.01 14.99 -17.02
CA LEU A 24 12.67 14.92 -18.44
C LEU A 24 13.79 15.57 -19.28
N ARG A 25 14.26 14.88 -20.32
CA ARG A 25 15.35 15.37 -21.21
C ARG A 25 15.02 16.66 -21.97
N GLU A 26 13.74 16.93 -22.22
CA GLU A 26 13.28 18.17 -22.86
C GLU A 26 12.27 18.87 -21.94
N LYS A 27 12.42 20.19 -21.75
CA LYS A 27 11.42 21.08 -21.11
C LYS A 27 10.16 21.26 -21.96
N LYS A 28 9.69 20.23 -22.69
CA LYS A 28 8.37 20.27 -23.32
C LYS A 28 7.32 20.10 -22.21
N GLU A 29 6.64 21.20 -21.91
CA GLU A 29 5.81 21.51 -20.72
C GLU A 29 4.63 20.57 -20.38
N ASN A 30 4.55 19.33 -20.88
CA ASN A 30 3.35 18.51 -20.67
C ASN A 30 3.58 17.00 -20.48
N LYS A 31 4.82 16.52 -20.30
CA LYS A 31 5.06 15.10 -20.04
C LYS A 31 5.07 14.81 -18.54
N CYS A 32 4.30 13.81 -18.12
CA CYS A 32 4.36 13.28 -16.76
C CYS A 32 5.67 12.48 -16.56
N PRO A 33 6.43 12.69 -15.47
CA PRO A 33 7.67 11.96 -15.21
C PRO A 33 7.47 10.46 -14.99
N LEU A 34 6.27 10.04 -14.55
CA LEU A 34 5.95 8.62 -14.36
C LEU A 34 6.06 7.81 -15.66
N GLY A 35 5.60 8.35 -16.79
CA GLY A 35 5.65 7.62 -18.07
C GLY A 35 7.09 7.29 -18.49
N VAL A 36 7.99 8.26 -18.35
CA VAL A 36 9.43 8.07 -18.63
C VAL A 36 10.06 7.10 -17.64
N PHE A 37 9.70 7.19 -16.37
CA PHE A 37 10.16 6.26 -15.34
C PHE A 37 9.70 4.81 -15.64
N PHE A 38 8.43 4.61 -15.99
CA PHE A 38 7.90 3.29 -16.36
C PHE A 38 8.59 2.71 -17.60
N GLU A 39 8.78 3.53 -18.65
CA GLU A 39 9.51 3.13 -19.85
C GLU A 39 10.96 2.75 -19.54
N ARG A 40 11.66 3.55 -18.72
CA ARG A 40 13.04 3.28 -18.28
C ARG A 40 13.16 1.91 -17.59
N HIS A 41 12.16 1.52 -16.82
CA HIS A 41 12.13 0.23 -16.11
C HIS A 41 11.44 -0.89 -16.88
N GLY A 42 11.02 -0.64 -18.13
CA GLY A 42 10.37 -1.64 -18.98
C GLY A 42 9.00 -2.10 -18.47
N ALA A 43 8.38 -1.38 -17.54
CA ALA A 43 7.08 -1.74 -16.99
C ALA A 43 6.00 -1.70 -18.09
N ASP A 44 5.12 -2.69 -18.13
CA ASP A 44 3.98 -2.72 -19.05
C ASP A 44 2.67 -2.36 -18.31
N ILE A 45 2.55 -2.78 -17.06
CA ILE A 45 1.45 -2.45 -16.15
C ILE A 45 2.03 -2.06 -14.79
N VAL A 46 1.52 -0.96 -14.20
CA VAL A 46 1.93 -0.46 -12.89
C VAL A 46 0.70 -0.18 -12.04
N CYS A 47 0.57 -0.89 -10.93
CA CYS A 47 -0.49 -0.76 -9.95
C CYS A 47 0.03 0.00 -8.73
N LEU A 48 -0.47 1.21 -8.50
CA LEU A 48 -0.11 2.00 -7.33
C LEU A 48 -1.24 2.00 -6.30
N GLN A 49 -0.88 1.83 -5.04
CA GLN A 49 -1.77 1.94 -3.88
C GLN A 49 -1.47 3.21 -3.07
N GLU A 50 -2.43 3.66 -2.27
CA GLU A 50 -2.38 4.91 -1.50
C GLU A 50 -1.98 6.14 -2.31
N HIS A 51 -2.53 6.31 -3.52
CA HIS A 51 -2.18 7.48 -4.32
C HIS A 51 -2.60 8.80 -3.67
N LYS A 52 -3.63 8.81 -2.80
CA LYS A 52 -4.09 9.96 -1.99
C LYS A 52 -4.46 11.21 -2.79
N ILE A 53 -4.82 11.03 -4.07
CA ILE A 53 -5.22 12.11 -4.98
C ILE A 53 -6.76 12.23 -4.96
N PRO A 54 -7.33 13.39 -4.61
CA PRO A 54 -8.77 13.62 -4.71
C PRO A 54 -9.28 13.53 -6.15
N LYS A 55 -10.49 12.98 -6.34
CA LYS A 55 -11.12 12.85 -7.66
C LYS A 55 -11.27 14.18 -8.39
N GLU A 56 -11.48 15.27 -7.65
CA GLU A 56 -11.62 16.61 -8.20
C GLU A 56 -10.32 17.09 -8.84
N GLN A 57 -9.16 16.78 -8.26
CA GLN A 57 -7.85 17.15 -8.81
C GLN A 57 -7.61 16.49 -10.18
N LEU A 58 -8.02 15.23 -10.33
CA LEU A 58 -7.96 14.54 -11.62
C LEU A 58 -8.92 15.16 -12.65
N SER A 59 -10.11 15.59 -12.19
CA SER A 59 -11.16 16.11 -13.07
C SER A 59 -10.85 17.54 -13.55
N ASN A 60 -10.25 18.38 -12.70
CA ASN A 60 -9.91 19.78 -13.01
C ASN A 60 -8.45 19.94 -13.49
N ARG A 61 -7.72 18.83 -13.64
CA ARG A 61 -6.31 18.80 -14.09
C ARG A 61 -5.32 19.48 -13.14
N SER A 62 -5.63 19.52 -11.85
CA SER A 62 -4.75 20.11 -10.81
C SER A 62 -3.91 19.04 -10.08
N GLU A 63 -3.87 17.81 -10.58
CA GLU A 63 -3.05 16.74 -10.00
C GLU A 63 -1.54 17.00 -10.18
N PRO A 64 -0.69 16.55 -9.24
CA PRO A 64 0.76 16.81 -9.26
C PRO A 64 1.41 16.24 -10.51
N ASN A 65 2.25 17.04 -11.17
CA ASN A 65 3.03 16.69 -12.37
C ASN A 65 2.23 15.96 -13.46
N ARG A 66 0.92 16.27 -13.58
CA ARG A 66 0.02 15.62 -14.54
C ARG A 66 0.07 14.09 -14.42
N CYS A 67 0.16 13.56 -13.19
CA CYS A 67 0.32 12.13 -12.93
C CYS A 67 -0.72 11.24 -13.62
N SER A 68 -1.91 11.77 -13.92
CA SER A 68 -2.93 11.05 -14.69
C SER A 68 -2.59 10.80 -16.18
N HIS A 69 -1.63 11.54 -16.75
CA HIS A 69 -1.26 11.51 -18.17
C HIS A 69 0.18 10.98 -18.38
N ALA A 70 0.45 9.76 -17.89
CA ALA A 70 1.70 9.06 -18.18
C ALA A 70 1.82 8.74 -19.69
N SER A 71 2.80 9.36 -20.38
CA SER A 71 3.03 9.14 -21.82
C SER A 71 3.21 7.65 -22.12
N GLY A 72 2.54 7.14 -23.16
CA GLY A 72 2.57 5.71 -23.53
C GLY A 72 1.58 4.82 -22.77
N TYR A 73 0.95 5.32 -21.70
CA TYR A 73 0.03 4.56 -20.85
C TYR A 73 -1.38 5.16 -20.85
N GLU A 74 -2.33 4.34 -20.47
CA GLU A 74 -3.65 4.72 -19.96
C GLU A 74 -3.66 4.53 -18.45
N SER A 75 -4.45 5.32 -17.73
CA SER A 75 -4.57 5.22 -16.28
C SER A 75 -6.03 5.01 -15.86
N PHE A 76 -6.24 4.16 -14.86
CA PHE A 76 -7.56 3.77 -14.34
C PHE A 76 -7.56 3.92 -12.82
N TRP A 77 -8.46 4.74 -12.30
CA TRP A 77 -8.42 5.29 -10.95
C TRP A 77 -9.65 4.87 -10.15
N SER A 78 -9.42 4.42 -8.91
CA SER A 78 -10.44 4.35 -7.87
C SER A 78 -10.04 5.29 -6.74
N CYS A 79 -10.79 6.38 -6.57
CA CYS A 79 -10.49 7.42 -5.60
C CYS A 79 -11.44 7.32 -4.40
N CYS A 80 -10.92 7.57 -3.19
CA CYS A 80 -11.76 7.65 -1.99
C CYS A 80 -12.70 8.87 -2.07
N VAL A 81 -14.00 8.60 -2.09
CA VAL A 81 -15.09 9.61 -2.10
C VAL A 81 -15.93 9.58 -0.82
N ASP A 82 -15.53 8.77 0.17
CA ASP A 82 -16.03 8.86 1.54
C ASP A 82 -15.64 10.22 2.14
N SER A 83 -16.63 10.98 2.62
CA SER A 83 -16.45 12.32 3.17
C SER A 83 -15.60 12.33 4.45
N LYS A 84 -15.58 11.23 5.22
CA LYS A 84 -14.77 11.14 6.46
C LYS A 84 -13.30 10.82 6.18
N LYS A 85 -12.98 10.27 5.02
CA LYS A 85 -11.64 9.77 4.66
C LYS A 85 -11.13 10.30 3.32
N LYS A 86 -11.68 11.42 2.85
CA LYS A 86 -11.36 12.00 1.54
C LYS A 86 -9.85 12.27 1.44
N GLY A 87 -9.22 11.74 0.39
CA GLY A 87 -7.78 11.92 0.16
C GLY A 87 -6.85 11.03 1.00
N LEU A 88 -7.37 10.05 1.76
CA LEU A 88 -6.53 9.14 2.56
C LEU A 88 -6.17 7.82 1.87
N ASN A 89 -7.02 7.32 0.96
CA ASN A 89 -6.78 6.09 0.22
C ASN A 89 -6.71 6.36 -1.30
N GLY A 90 -6.70 5.30 -2.10
CA GLY A 90 -6.85 5.38 -3.55
C GLY A 90 -5.94 4.37 -4.25
N VAL A 91 -6.43 3.75 -5.32
CA VAL A 91 -5.62 2.88 -6.19
C VAL A 91 -5.68 3.35 -7.65
N VAL A 92 -4.57 3.20 -8.36
CA VAL A 92 -4.48 3.50 -9.80
C VAL A 92 -3.70 2.43 -10.54
N THR A 93 -4.24 1.96 -11.65
CA THR A 93 -3.53 1.09 -12.59
C THR A 93 -3.15 1.89 -13.82
N TYR A 94 -1.85 1.99 -14.10
CA TYR A 94 -1.31 2.44 -15.38
C TYR A 94 -1.03 1.23 -16.25
N ALA A 95 -1.47 1.24 -17.50
CA ALA A 95 -1.23 0.14 -18.43
C ALA A 95 -0.85 0.69 -19.80
N LYS A 96 0.10 0.06 -20.50
CA LYS A 96 0.46 0.49 -21.86
C LYS A 96 -0.78 0.54 -22.75
N ARG A 97 -0.85 1.55 -23.61
CA ARG A 97 -1.98 1.71 -24.54
C ARG A 97 -2.19 0.44 -25.36
N GLY A 98 -3.46 0.05 -25.52
CA GLY A 98 -3.82 -1.17 -26.26
C GLY A 98 -3.62 -2.48 -25.49
N THR A 99 -3.51 -2.42 -24.16
CA THR A 99 -3.43 -3.63 -23.30
C THR A 99 -4.64 -3.82 -22.39
N VAL A 100 -5.61 -2.90 -22.40
CA VAL A 100 -6.81 -2.94 -21.54
C VAL A 100 -8.06 -2.88 -22.40
N ARG A 101 -9.01 -3.78 -22.12
CA ARG A 101 -10.33 -3.85 -22.77
C ARG A 101 -11.38 -3.05 -22.02
N THR A 102 -11.46 -3.22 -20.70
CA THR A 102 -12.39 -2.51 -19.80
C THR A 102 -11.76 -2.30 -18.43
N ALA A 103 -12.26 -1.34 -17.66
CA ALA A 103 -11.86 -1.14 -16.27
C ALA A 103 -13.09 -0.86 -15.39
N ASP A 104 -12.99 -1.22 -14.11
CA ASP A 104 -14.03 -0.94 -13.12
C ASP A 104 -13.42 -0.47 -11.79
N ALA A 105 -13.85 0.70 -11.34
CA ALA A 105 -13.41 1.33 -10.10
C ALA A 105 -14.33 1.04 -8.89
N ALA A 106 -15.43 0.31 -9.11
CA ALA A 106 -16.34 -0.17 -8.06
C ALA A 106 -16.63 -1.69 -8.21
N PRO A 107 -15.59 -2.54 -8.26
CA PRO A 107 -15.75 -3.94 -8.61
C PRO A 107 -16.30 -4.80 -7.47
N LEU A 108 -16.35 -4.31 -6.22
CA LEU A 108 -16.81 -5.12 -5.08
C LEU A 108 -18.33 -5.29 -5.06
N GLY A 109 -19.06 -4.37 -5.70
CA GLY A 109 -20.52 -4.37 -5.72
C GLY A 109 -21.15 -3.99 -4.37
N VAL A 110 -20.38 -3.36 -3.49
CA VAL A 110 -20.79 -2.96 -2.14
C VAL A 110 -20.47 -1.48 -1.98
N GLU A 111 -21.51 -0.63 -2.04
CA GLU A 111 -21.36 0.82 -2.21
C GLU A 111 -20.42 1.45 -1.17
N HIS A 112 -20.57 1.17 0.12
CA HIS A 112 -19.74 1.78 1.15
C HIS A 112 -18.28 1.32 1.13
N LEU A 113 -17.99 0.14 0.57
CA LEU A 113 -16.62 -0.35 0.38
C LEU A 113 -15.99 0.24 -0.87
N ASP A 114 -16.71 0.24 -1.99
CA ASP A 114 -16.22 0.79 -3.27
C ASP A 114 -15.94 2.31 -3.17
N ARG A 115 -16.74 3.04 -2.39
CA ARG A 115 -16.53 4.47 -2.10
C ARG A 115 -15.21 4.78 -1.38
N GLN A 116 -14.56 3.78 -0.79
CA GLN A 116 -13.27 3.96 -0.11
C GLN A 116 -12.09 4.05 -1.09
N GLY A 117 -12.29 3.74 -2.38
CA GLY A 117 -11.25 3.85 -3.40
C GLY A 117 -10.14 2.79 -3.28
N ARG A 118 -10.47 1.61 -2.78
CA ARG A 118 -9.48 0.57 -2.39
C ARG A 118 -9.29 -0.53 -3.44
N CYS A 119 -10.05 -0.51 -4.53
CA CYS A 119 -9.99 -1.55 -5.55
C CYS A 119 -10.28 -0.95 -6.93
N VAL A 120 -9.46 -1.32 -7.92
CA VAL A 120 -9.76 -1.12 -9.34
C VAL A 120 -9.40 -2.39 -10.09
N VAL A 121 -10.25 -2.81 -11.02
CA VAL A 121 -10.04 -3.98 -11.87
C VAL A 121 -9.84 -3.56 -13.31
N THR A 122 -8.88 -4.14 -13.99
CA THR A 122 -8.65 -3.98 -15.43
C THR A 122 -8.69 -5.33 -16.14
N ASP A 123 -9.44 -5.41 -17.25
CA ASP A 123 -9.50 -6.58 -18.13
C ASP A 123 -8.43 -6.45 -19.21
N HIS A 124 -7.47 -7.37 -19.23
CA HIS A 124 -6.34 -7.39 -20.16
C HIS A 124 -6.50 -8.43 -21.28
N GLY A 125 -7.73 -8.85 -21.58
CA GLY A 125 -7.98 -9.92 -22.55
C GLY A 125 -7.82 -11.29 -21.92
N GLY A 126 -6.57 -11.76 -21.78
CA GLY A 126 -6.26 -13.10 -21.26
C GLY A 126 -6.43 -13.25 -19.74
N PHE A 127 -6.43 -12.15 -18.98
CA PHE A 127 -6.62 -12.17 -17.52
C PHE A 127 -7.33 -10.90 -17.02
N CYS A 128 -7.84 -10.97 -15.80
CA CYS A 128 -8.34 -9.80 -15.05
C CYS A 128 -7.37 -9.46 -13.92
N LEU A 129 -6.94 -8.19 -13.86
CA LEU A 129 -6.01 -7.69 -12.85
C LEU A 129 -6.75 -6.87 -11.80
N TRP A 130 -6.62 -7.23 -10.54
CA TRP A 130 -7.18 -6.56 -9.37
C TRP A 130 -6.07 -5.81 -8.67
N ASN A 131 -6.12 -4.47 -8.69
CA ASN A 131 -5.24 -3.62 -7.91
C ASN A 131 -5.96 -3.21 -6.62
N VAL A 132 -5.42 -3.65 -5.47
CA VAL A 132 -6.11 -3.58 -4.18
C VAL A 132 -5.25 -2.93 -3.10
N TYR A 133 -5.90 -2.15 -2.24
CA TYR A 133 -5.38 -1.66 -0.97
C TYR A 133 -6.29 -2.10 0.18
N VAL A 134 -5.97 -3.24 0.80
CA VAL A 134 -6.78 -3.81 1.89
C VAL A 134 -6.65 -2.93 3.14
N PRO A 135 -7.75 -2.67 3.89
CA PRO A 135 -7.66 -1.95 5.16
C PRO A 135 -6.68 -2.61 6.14
N ALA A 136 -5.80 -1.80 6.74
CA ALA A 136 -5.02 -2.24 7.90
C ALA A 136 -5.96 -2.61 9.06
N SER A 137 -5.54 -3.58 9.88
CA SER A 137 -6.38 -4.14 10.95
C SER A 137 -6.70 -3.18 12.10
N GLY A 138 -5.99 -2.05 12.23
CA GLY A 138 -6.27 -0.97 13.20
C GLY A 138 -6.87 -1.44 14.53
N ASN A 139 -8.01 -0.83 14.92
CA ASN A 139 -8.77 -1.17 16.14
C ASN A 139 -9.79 -2.33 15.95
N GLY A 140 -9.65 -3.19 14.93
CA GLY A 140 -10.53 -4.35 14.81
C GLY A 140 -10.51 -5.09 13.48
N HIS A 141 -10.84 -6.39 13.55
CA HIS A 141 -10.89 -7.28 12.40
C HIS A 141 -12.10 -7.05 11.49
N VAL A 142 -13.20 -6.52 12.02
CA VAL A 142 -14.50 -6.39 11.32
C VAL A 142 -14.36 -5.69 9.96
N VAL A 143 -13.81 -4.46 9.93
CA VAL A 143 -13.71 -3.67 8.68
C VAL A 143 -12.82 -4.36 7.64
N LYS A 144 -11.71 -4.95 8.08
CA LYS A 144 -10.79 -5.65 7.18
C LYS A 144 -11.44 -6.91 6.61
N MET A 145 -12.10 -7.70 7.46
CA MET A 145 -12.72 -8.97 7.05
C MET A 145 -13.94 -8.75 6.16
N GLU A 146 -14.76 -7.71 6.41
CA GLU A 146 -15.84 -7.31 5.51
C GLU A 146 -15.30 -7.02 4.09
N PHE A 147 -14.21 -6.26 3.99
CA PHE A 147 -13.56 -5.94 2.73
C PHE A 147 -13.02 -7.19 2.03
N LEU A 148 -12.30 -8.05 2.76
CA LEU A 148 -11.72 -9.28 2.23
C LEU A 148 -12.79 -10.26 1.73
N HIS A 149 -13.91 -10.39 2.43
CA HIS A 149 -15.04 -11.21 1.99
C HIS A 149 -15.70 -10.66 0.72
N ALA A 150 -15.91 -9.34 0.64
CA ALA A 150 -16.42 -8.70 -0.57
C ALA A 150 -15.46 -8.89 -1.76
N LEU A 151 -14.14 -8.75 -1.53
CA LEU A 151 -13.11 -8.95 -2.54
C LEU A 151 -13.10 -10.38 -3.09
N ARG A 152 -13.04 -11.39 -2.23
CA ARG A 152 -13.05 -12.81 -2.66
C ARG A 152 -14.31 -13.14 -3.45
N ARG A 153 -15.48 -12.69 -2.98
CA ARG A 153 -16.77 -12.89 -3.68
C ARG A 153 -16.75 -12.25 -5.07
N ALA A 154 -16.28 -11.01 -5.19
CA ALA A 154 -16.21 -10.30 -6.46
C ALA A 154 -15.23 -10.96 -7.44
N MET A 155 -14.06 -11.43 -6.96
CA MET A 155 -13.11 -12.20 -7.76
C MET A 155 -13.71 -13.52 -8.27
N GLN A 156 -14.40 -14.28 -7.40
CA GLN A 156 -15.07 -15.52 -7.79
C GLN A 156 -16.17 -15.27 -8.83
N GLN A 157 -17.00 -14.22 -8.65
CA GLN A 157 -18.01 -13.83 -9.64
C GLN A 157 -17.37 -13.45 -10.98
N LYS A 158 -16.30 -12.65 -10.96
CA LYS A 158 -15.57 -12.25 -12.17
C LYS A 158 -14.97 -13.47 -12.90
N ARG A 159 -14.37 -14.40 -12.15
CA ARG A 159 -13.85 -15.67 -12.67
C ARG A 159 -14.96 -16.48 -13.33
N ASN A 160 -16.12 -16.61 -12.68
CA ASN A 160 -17.26 -17.36 -13.20
C ASN A 160 -17.86 -16.74 -14.46
N ASN A 161 -17.98 -15.41 -14.51
CA ASN A 161 -18.60 -14.67 -15.60
C ASN A 161 -17.70 -14.58 -16.84
N THR A 162 -16.39 -14.43 -16.64
CA THR A 162 -15.45 -14.21 -17.75
C THR A 162 -14.72 -15.47 -18.19
N LYS A 163 -14.65 -16.50 -17.33
CA LYS A 163 -13.78 -17.67 -17.48
C LYS A 163 -12.29 -17.34 -17.63
N LYS A 164 -11.89 -16.11 -17.27
CA LYS A 164 -10.49 -15.66 -17.33
C LYS A 164 -9.79 -15.93 -16.00
N PRO A 165 -8.48 -16.25 -16.03
CA PRO A 165 -7.63 -16.19 -14.86
C PRO A 165 -7.68 -14.82 -14.17
N GLN A 166 -7.65 -14.83 -12.84
CA GLN A 166 -7.57 -13.65 -12.00
C GLN A 166 -6.12 -13.44 -11.52
N MET A 167 -5.71 -12.17 -11.43
CA MET A 167 -4.45 -11.75 -10.81
C MET A 167 -4.77 -10.67 -9.78
N LEU A 168 -4.40 -10.89 -8.52
CA LEU A 168 -4.57 -9.96 -7.42
C LEU A 168 -3.22 -9.37 -7.03
N VAL A 169 -3.10 -8.06 -7.14
CA VAL A 169 -1.89 -7.32 -6.79
C VAL A 169 -2.18 -6.20 -5.80
N GLY A 170 -1.23 -5.93 -4.92
CA GLY A 170 -1.27 -4.76 -4.05
C GLY A 170 -0.92 -5.05 -2.61
N ASP A 171 -1.18 -4.05 -1.77
CA ASP A 171 -0.99 -4.11 -0.33
C ASP A 171 -2.20 -4.80 0.31
N LEU A 172 -1.97 -6.04 0.76
CA LEU A 172 -2.97 -6.84 1.43
C LEU A 172 -3.02 -6.57 2.94
N ASN A 173 -2.07 -5.83 3.49
CA ASN A 173 -1.91 -5.63 4.93
C ASN A 173 -1.90 -6.96 5.72
N ILE A 174 -1.40 -8.04 5.13
CA ILE A 174 -1.36 -9.40 5.72
C ILE A 174 0.05 -9.96 5.55
N SER A 175 0.70 -10.37 6.63
CA SER A 175 1.93 -11.18 6.53
C SER A 175 1.57 -12.66 6.54
N HIS A 176 1.97 -13.42 5.52
CA HIS A 176 1.51 -14.80 5.34
C HIS A 176 2.19 -15.78 6.32
N THR A 177 3.52 -15.84 6.29
CA THR A 177 4.33 -16.84 7.02
C THR A 177 5.32 -16.18 7.98
N LYS A 178 6.03 -16.97 8.79
CA LYS A 178 7.09 -16.48 9.69
C LYS A 178 8.30 -15.86 8.99
N LEU A 179 8.45 -16.10 7.69
CA LEU A 179 9.47 -15.46 6.84
C LEU A 179 9.05 -14.07 6.37
N ASP A 180 7.76 -13.71 6.53
CA ASP A 180 7.18 -12.44 6.11
C ASP A 180 7.10 -11.42 7.28
N ILE A 181 7.65 -11.76 8.45
CA ILE A 181 7.79 -10.89 9.63
C ILE A 181 9.20 -10.99 10.26
N PRO A 182 9.64 -10.00 11.06
CA PRO A 182 10.90 -10.08 11.79
C PRO A 182 10.86 -11.20 12.83
N TRP A 183 11.99 -11.84 13.09
CA TRP A 183 12.07 -12.96 14.04
C TRP A 183 11.59 -12.57 15.46
N LYS A 184 11.83 -11.32 15.90
CA LYS A 184 11.33 -10.80 17.19
C LYS A 184 9.82 -10.73 17.27
N GLN A 185 9.12 -10.63 16.14
CA GLN A 185 7.66 -10.57 16.08
C GLN A 185 7.01 -11.94 15.95
N ARG A 186 7.79 -13.00 15.73
CA ARG A 186 7.26 -14.37 15.75
C ARG A 186 6.69 -14.67 17.13
N ILE A 187 5.58 -15.39 17.13
CA ILE A 187 4.76 -15.69 18.29
C ILE A 187 5.16 -17.06 18.82
N VAL A 188 5.34 -17.13 20.14
CA VAL A 188 5.49 -18.37 20.90
C VAL A 188 4.22 -18.59 21.75
N ARG A 189 3.84 -19.85 21.92
CA ARG A 189 2.62 -20.25 22.64
C ARG A 189 2.99 -20.81 23.99
N VAL A 190 2.78 -20.03 25.04
CA VAL A 190 3.25 -20.44 26.38
C VAL A 190 2.52 -21.68 26.90
N ASN A 191 1.26 -21.86 26.53
CA ASN A 191 0.53 -23.09 26.88
C ASN A 191 1.20 -24.34 26.31
N VAL A 192 1.75 -24.29 25.08
CA VAL A 192 2.47 -25.41 24.46
C VAL A 192 3.79 -25.66 25.20
N ILE A 193 4.55 -24.59 25.50
CA ILE A 193 5.79 -24.67 26.27
C ILE A 193 5.56 -25.34 27.64
N GLN A 194 4.48 -24.97 28.34
CA GLN A 194 4.13 -25.57 29.62
C GLN A 194 3.80 -27.07 29.49
N GLN A 195 3.01 -27.45 28.49
CA GLN A 195 2.69 -28.86 28.20
C GLN A 195 3.95 -29.69 27.92
N GLU A 196 4.89 -29.15 27.15
CA GLU A 196 6.16 -29.82 26.87
C GLU A 196 7.00 -30.02 28.14
N VAL A 197 7.09 -29.01 28.99
CA VAL A 197 7.79 -29.10 30.28
C VAL A 197 7.13 -30.14 31.20
N GLU A 198 5.80 -30.17 31.24
CA GLU A 198 5.01 -31.13 32.03
C GLU A 198 5.11 -32.57 31.52
N SER A 199 5.37 -32.76 30.22
CA SER A 199 5.49 -34.09 29.60
C SER A 199 6.68 -34.91 30.13
N GLY A 200 7.65 -34.27 30.78
CA GLY A 200 8.87 -34.90 31.30
C GLY A 200 9.93 -35.20 30.23
N VAL A 201 9.69 -34.86 28.97
CA VAL A 201 10.70 -34.94 27.90
C VAL A 201 11.78 -33.88 28.13
N PRO A 202 13.07 -34.17 27.86
CA PRO A 202 14.12 -33.16 27.94
C PRO A 202 13.83 -31.96 27.02
N VAL A 203 13.68 -30.78 27.62
CA VAL A 203 13.51 -29.50 26.93
C VAL A 203 14.68 -28.56 27.22
N PRO A 204 14.90 -27.51 26.40
CA PRO A 204 15.88 -26.46 26.71
C PRO A 204 15.58 -25.71 28.03
N ASP A 205 16.61 -25.14 28.66
CA ASP A 205 16.47 -24.38 29.92
C ASP A 205 15.49 -23.22 29.81
N TRP A 206 15.50 -22.49 28.69
CA TRP A 206 14.62 -21.35 28.48
C TRP A 206 13.13 -21.74 28.56
N LYS A 207 12.75 -22.95 28.11
CA LYS A 207 11.37 -23.46 28.23
C LYS A 207 10.99 -23.70 29.69
N ARG A 208 11.91 -24.26 30.49
CA ARG A 208 11.73 -24.44 31.93
C ARG A 208 11.58 -23.11 32.65
N ASP A 209 12.40 -22.13 32.31
CA ASP A 209 12.33 -20.79 32.91
C ASP A 209 11.00 -20.11 32.61
N VAL A 210 10.54 -20.15 31.36
CA VAL A 210 9.23 -19.62 30.96
C VAL A 210 8.11 -20.32 31.75
N ALA A 211 8.06 -21.65 31.75
CA ALA A 211 7.01 -22.41 32.43
C ALA A 211 6.99 -22.15 33.95
N ARG A 212 8.16 -22.09 34.59
CA ARG A 212 8.32 -21.82 36.02
C ARG A 212 7.79 -20.44 36.40
N HIS A 213 8.04 -19.43 35.58
CA HIS A 213 7.79 -18.04 35.94
C HIS A 213 6.53 -17.43 35.32
N TRP A 214 5.83 -18.14 34.44
CA TRP A 214 4.66 -17.61 33.73
C TRP A 214 3.54 -17.15 34.67
N ALA A 215 3.29 -17.86 35.76
CA ALA A 215 2.29 -17.48 36.75
C ALA A 215 2.60 -16.10 37.38
N THR A 216 3.88 -15.84 37.70
CA THR A 216 4.34 -14.55 38.20
C THR A 216 4.16 -13.46 37.15
N ILE A 217 4.52 -13.73 35.88
CA ILE A 217 4.33 -12.79 34.77
C ILE A 217 2.86 -12.41 34.61
N ARG A 218 1.93 -13.39 34.62
CA ARG A 218 0.48 -13.12 34.55
C ARG A 218 0.01 -12.27 35.73
N SER A 219 0.45 -12.61 36.94
CA SER A 219 0.10 -11.85 38.15
C SER A 219 0.57 -10.40 38.06
N VAL A 220 1.79 -10.16 37.60
CA VAL A 220 2.35 -8.80 37.44
C VAL A 220 1.61 -8.04 36.34
N LEU A 221 1.35 -8.66 35.19
CA LEU A 221 0.60 -8.02 34.10
C LEU A 221 -0.84 -7.67 34.48
N SER A 222 -1.46 -8.37 35.44
CA SER A 222 -2.77 -7.98 35.97
C SER A 222 -2.77 -6.60 36.69
N THR A 223 -1.60 -6.13 37.11
CA THR A 223 -1.41 -4.80 37.72
C THR A 223 -1.18 -3.68 36.70
N ALA A 224 -1.13 -4.03 35.40
CA ALA A 224 -0.72 -3.12 34.35
C ALA A 224 -1.65 -1.89 34.25
N LYS A 225 -1.05 -0.71 34.22
CA LYS A 225 -1.75 0.57 34.05
C LYS A 225 -1.02 1.44 33.04
N ALA A 226 -1.75 1.97 32.07
CA ALA A 226 -1.22 3.02 31.19
C ALA A 226 -1.07 4.33 31.98
N ILE A 227 0.16 4.84 32.07
CA ILE A 227 0.49 6.07 32.76
C ILE A 227 0.86 7.14 31.73
N PRO A 228 0.26 8.36 31.80
CA PRO A 228 0.68 9.48 30.99
C PRO A 228 2.15 9.85 31.26
N THR A 229 2.87 10.14 30.20
CA THR A 229 4.28 10.53 30.25
C THR A 229 4.55 11.60 29.19
N LYS A 230 5.60 12.39 29.39
CA LYS A 230 6.01 13.42 28.44
C LYS A 230 7.28 12.98 27.74
N THR A 231 7.24 13.03 26.42
CA THR A 231 8.44 12.87 25.59
C THR A 231 8.80 14.21 24.97
N THR A 232 10.09 14.47 24.79
CA THR A 232 10.56 15.71 24.18
C THR A 232 11.21 15.38 22.84
N ASN A 233 10.71 16.00 21.77
CA ASN A 233 11.41 15.95 20.50
C ASN A 233 12.75 16.67 20.68
N THR A 234 13.84 15.95 20.46
CA THR A 234 15.21 16.43 20.72
C THR A 234 15.58 17.64 19.89
N LEU A 235 15.00 17.78 18.69
CA LEU A 235 15.23 18.86 17.74
C LEU A 235 14.34 20.08 18.00
N THR A 236 13.02 19.91 18.00
CA THR A 236 12.08 21.05 18.12
C THR A 236 11.89 21.49 19.57
N LYS A 237 12.39 20.71 20.54
CA LYS A 237 12.13 20.84 21.99
C LYS A 237 10.64 20.77 22.36
N GLN A 238 9.78 20.44 21.40
CA GLN A 238 8.35 20.28 21.62
C GLN A 238 8.10 19.06 22.52
N GLN A 239 7.23 19.23 23.51
CA GLN A 239 6.78 18.14 24.37
C GLN A 239 5.51 17.51 23.80
N PHE A 240 5.47 16.19 23.83
CA PHE A 240 4.32 15.40 23.44
C PHE A 240 3.89 14.54 24.61
N GLU A 241 2.59 14.59 24.92
CA GLU A 241 1.97 13.64 25.83
C GLU A 241 1.88 12.28 25.14
N LYS A 242 2.36 11.26 25.84
CA LYS A 242 2.35 9.86 25.43
C LYS A 242 1.96 9.02 26.64
N TYR A 243 1.85 7.71 26.45
CA TYR A 243 1.55 6.76 27.50
C TYR A 243 2.66 5.70 27.59
N ARG A 244 2.84 5.14 28.79
CA ARG A 244 3.64 3.94 29.01
C ARG A 244 2.89 2.96 29.88
N LEU A 245 3.10 1.67 29.65
CA LEU A 245 2.55 0.61 30.49
C LEU A 245 3.43 0.43 31.73
N ALA A 246 2.89 0.71 32.92
CA ALA A 246 3.55 0.44 34.19
C ALA A 246 2.96 -0.82 34.83
N VAL A 247 3.81 -1.65 35.42
CA VAL A 247 3.43 -2.84 36.20
C VAL A 247 4.14 -2.82 37.55
N GLN A 248 3.52 -3.46 38.56
CA GLN A 248 4.04 -3.59 39.91
C GLN A 248 4.66 -4.99 40.10
N LEU A 249 5.93 -5.03 40.50
CA LEU A 249 6.64 -6.26 40.82
C LEU A 249 6.26 -6.77 42.22
N PRO A 250 6.52 -8.05 42.55
CA PRO A 250 6.18 -8.63 43.85
C PRO A 250 6.85 -7.95 45.06
N ASP A 251 7.98 -7.29 44.85
CA ASP A 251 8.71 -6.51 45.86
C ASP A 251 8.13 -5.08 46.06
N GLY A 252 7.07 -4.73 45.33
CA GLY A 252 6.43 -3.42 45.36
C GLY A 252 7.10 -2.36 44.48
N SER A 253 8.17 -2.70 43.76
CA SER A 253 8.78 -1.80 42.80
C SER A 253 7.98 -1.71 41.50
N GLN A 254 8.10 -0.59 40.79
CA GLN A 254 7.41 -0.36 39.53
C GLN A 254 8.38 -0.43 38.35
N VAL A 255 7.99 -1.14 37.29
CA VAL A 255 8.73 -1.17 36.02
C VAL A 255 7.83 -0.79 34.84
N TYR A 256 8.44 -0.28 33.78
CA TYR A 256 7.73 0.10 32.56
C TYR A 256 7.99 -0.88 31.41
N LEU A 257 6.93 -1.31 30.75
CA LEU A 257 6.96 -2.21 29.60
C LEU A 257 6.69 -1.44 28.29
N GLY A 258 7.18 -1.97 27.18
CA GLY A 258 6.90 -1.50 25.82
C GLY A 258 7.59 -0.18 25.48
N LYS A 259 7.08 0.48 24.43
CA LYS A 259 7.51 1.81 23.99
C LYS A 259 6.57 2.90 24.51
N HIS A 260 6.86 4.13 24.14
CA HIS A 260 5.95 5.25 24.39
C HIS A 260 4.85 5.24 23.33
N GLU A 261 3.60 5.11 23.75
CA GLU A 261 2.44 5.05 22.84
C GLU A 261 1.64 6.34 22.81
N LEU A 262 0.88 6.55 21.74
CA LEU A 262 0.03 7.74 21.58
C LEU A 262 -1.25 7.66 22.42
N THR A 263 -1.72 6.45 22.73
CA THR A 263 -2.95 6.21 23.49
C THR A 263 -2.73 5.20 24.61
N ALA A 264 -3.58 5.25 25.63
CA ALA A 264 -3.56 4.31 26.72
C ALA A 264 -3.86 2.88 26.23
N GLU A 265 -4.81 2.73 25.30
CA GLU A 265 -5.24 1.44 24.77
C GLU A 265 -4.10 0.71 24.04
N HIS A 266 -3.29 1.42 23.25
CA HIS A 266 -2.14 0.83 22.56
C HIS A 266 -1.09 0.29 23.53
N CYS A 267 -0.93 0.90 24.71
CA CYS A 267 -0.01 0.38 25.73
C CYS A 267 -0.38 -1.03 26.18
N HIS A 268 -1.67 -1.39 26.18
CA HIS A 268 -2.14 -2.68 26.66
C HIS A 268 -2.16 -3.76 25.56
N HIS A 269 -2.15 -3.38 24.28
CA HIS A 269 -2.43 -4.29 23.17
C HIS A 269 -1.51 -5.53 23.13
N ASP A 270 -0.19 -5.30 23.15
CA ASP A 270 0.81 -6.37 23.05
C ASP A 270 0.94 -7.19 24.35
N TYR A 271 0.45 -6.64 25.47
CA TYR A 271 0.55 -7.23 26.81
C TYR A 271 -0.74 -7.90 27.29
N ASN A 272 -1.81 -7.84 26.50
CA ASN A 272 -3.04 -8.56 26.78
C ASN A 272 -2.85 -10.05 26.44
N LEU A 273 -2.84 -10.89 27.47
CA LEU A 273 -2.66 -12.35 27.37
C LEU A 273 -3.96 -13.12 27.18
N GLU A 274 -5.11 -12.44 27.17
CA GLU A 274 -6.40 -13.08 27.02
C GLU A 274 -6.74 -13.35 25.55
N GLU A 275 -7.59 -14.34 25.32
CA GLU A 275 -8.14 -14.62 24.00
C GLU A 275 -8.96 -13.43 23.51
N GLN A 276 -8.81 -13.09 22.22
CA GLN A 276 -9.63 -12.07 21.59
C GLN A 276 -10.37 -12.66 20.41
N SER A 277 -11.67 -12.43 20.38
CA SER A 277 -12.55 -12.78 19.28
C SER A 277 -13.22 -11.55 18.70
N TYR A 278 -13.73 -11.69 17.48
CA TYR A 278 -14.59 -10.69 16.85
C TYR A 278 -15.81 -11.39 16.25
N GLN A 279 -16.91 -10.66 16.10
CA GLN A 279 -18.07 -11.14 15.36
C GLN A 279 -17.85 -10.88 13.88
N ASP A 280 -17.92 -11.94 13.05
CA ASP A 280 -17.75 -11.81 11.63
C ASP A 280 -18.88 -10.98 11.00
N PRO A 281 -18.57 -9.92 10.23
CA PRO A 281 -19.59 -9.04 9.67
C PRO A 281 -20.46 -9.71 8.61
N THR A 282 -20.03 -10.85 8.05
CA THR A 282 -20.75 -11.54 6.98
C THR A 282 -21.56 -12.72 7.52
N THR A 283 -20.97 -13.55 8.38
CA THR A 283 -21.64 -14.76 8.91
C THR A 283 -22.32 -14.53 10.26
N GLY A 284 -21.91 -13.50 11.02
CA GLY A 284 -22.36 -13.26 12.38
C GLY A 284 -21.74 -14.19 13.43
N GLU A 285 -20.84 -15.09 13.03
CA GLU A 285 -20.15 -16.03 13.91
C GLU A 285 -19.06 -15.34 14.72
N PHE A 286 -18.80 -15.82 15.94
CA PHE A 286 -17.68 -15.37 16.74
C PHE A 286 -16.41 -16.13 16.35
N ILE A 287 -15.41 -15.39 15.87
CA ILE A 287 -14.16 -15.93 15.38
C ILE A 287 -13.03 -15.47 16.29
N ILE A 288 -12.24 -16.44 16.79
CA ILE A 288 -10.99 -16.17 17.52
C ILE A 288 -10.00 -15.50 16.57
N ALA A 289 -9.44 -14.37 16.99
CA ALA A 289 -8.47 -13.59 16.24
C ALA A 289 -7.10 -13.48 16.91
N LYS A 290 -7.04 -13.68 18.23
CA LYS A 290 -5.80 -13.80 19.02
C LYS A 290 -5.96 -14.93 20.04
N GLU A 291 -4.99 -15.85 20.07
CA GLU A 291 -4.91 -16.94 21.04
C GLU A 291 -4.51 -16.39 22.43
N ALA A 292 -5.05 -16.97 23.50
CA ALA A 292 -4.59 -16.68 24.86
C ALA A 292 -3.14 -17.17 25.07
N ASN A 293 -2.38 -16.46 25.92
CA ASN A 293 -0.98 -16.76 26.27
C ASN A 293 -0.04 -16.93 25.06
N ALA A 294 -0.35 -16.25 23.96
CA ALA A 294 0.49 -16.17 22.77
C ALA A 294 1.14 -14.79 22.70
N VAL A 295 2.47 -14.76 22.77
CA VAL A 295 3.26 -13.51 22.81
C VAL A 295 4.38 -13.57 21.78
N SER A 296 4.80 -12.41 21.26
CA SER A 296 5.97 -12.37 20.39
C SER A 296 7.26 -12.67 21.17
N VAL A 297 8.29 -13.16 20.51
CA VAL A 297 9.61 -13.41 21.10
C VAL A 297 10.17 -12.15 21.77
N GLY A 298 9.99 -10.98 21.13
CA GLY A 298 10.40 -9.70 21.70
C GLY A 298 9.68 -9.36 23.00
N ILE A 299 8.35 -9.57 23.05
CA ILE A 299 7.56 -9.35 24.26
C ILE A 299 7.94 -10.37 25.34
N LEU A 300 8.06 -11.65 25.01
CA LEU A 300 8.50 -12.67 25.97
C LEU A 300 9.85 -12.31 26.57
N THR A 301 10.81 -11.92 25.74
CA THR A 301 12.15 -11.51 26.20
C THR A 301 12.06 -10.31 27.15
N GLU A 302 11.26 -9.30 26.82
CA GLU A 302 11.08 -8.13 27.69
C GLU A 302 10.44 -8.51 29.04
N LEU A 303 9.44 -9.38 29.04
CA LEU A 303 8.79 -9.87 30.25
C LEU A 303 9.78 -10.66 31.12
N MET A 304 10.57 -11.55 30.50
CA MET A 304 11.59 -12.32 31.21
C MET A 304 12.66 -11.40 31.85
N ALA A 305 13.10 -10.40 31.09
CA ALA A 305 14.11 -9.44 31.52
C ALA A 305 13.62 -8.53 32.67
N LYS A 306 12.42 -7.95 32.54
CA LYS A 306 11.95 -6.88 33.42
C LYS A 306 11.12 -7.36 34.61
N ILE A 307 10.44 -8.50 34.49
CA ILE A 307 9.57 -9.01 35.56
C ILE A 307 10.30 -10.04 36.42
N VAL A 308 11.13 -10.90 35.81
CA VAL A 308 11.75 -12.05 36.51
C VAL A 308 13.27 -11.99 36.51
N SER A 309 13.86 -10.92 35.95
CA SER A 309 15.30 -10.65 35.95
C SER A 309 16.15 -11.70 35.23
N ILE A 310 15.58 -12.43 34.26
CA ILE A 310 16.31 -13.37 33.41
C ILE A 310 16.60 -12.70 32.06
N GLN A 311 17.88 -12.50 31.76
CA GLN A 311 18.34 -11.85 30.52
C GLN A 311 18.76 -12.91 29.50
N TRP A 312 18.18 -12.85 28.30
CA TRP A 312 18.61 -13.67 27.17
C TRP A 312 19.42 -12.83 26.19
N ASN A 313 20.57 -13.34 25.76
CA ASN A 313 21.35 -12.71 24.69
C ASN A 313 20.63 -12.87 23.34
N GLU A 314 21.06 -12.13 22.31
CA GLU A 314 20.40 -12.16 20.99
C GLU A 314 20.41 -13.56 20.37
N GLU A 315 21.50 -14.32 20.55
CA GLU A 315 21.63 -15.68 20.02
C GLU A 315 20.52 -16.59 20.55
N LEU A 316 20.30 -16.61 21.87
CA LEU A 316 19.23 -17.39 22.48
C LEU A 316 17.85 -16.89 22.04
N GLN A 317 17.64 -15.57 21.93
CA GLN A 317 16.37 -15.03 21.43
C GLN A 317 16.09 -15.47 19.98
N ARG A 318 17.10 -15.49 19.12
CA ARG A 318 16.98 -16.00 17.74
C ARG A 318 16.70 -17.49 17.73
N GLN A 319 17.37 -18.28 18.58
CA GLN A 319 17.09 -19.71 18.73
C GLN A 319 15.63 -19.95 19.13
N ILE A 320 15.11 -19.23 20.12
CA ILE A 320 13.69 -19.30 20.52
C ILE A 320 12.77 -19.01 19.33
N ALA A 321 13.08 -18.00 18.53
CA ALA A 321 12.30 -17.63 17.34
C ALA A 321 12.38 -18.67 16.21
N MET A 322 13.40 -19.53 16.20
CA MET A 322 13.55 -20.62 15.23
C MET A 322 12.88 -21.91 15.71
N ASP A 323 13.03 -22.24 16.99
CA ASP A 323 12.47 -23.45 17.61
C ASP A 323 10.93 -23.38 17.66
N ASP A 324 10.38 -22.32 18.25
CA ASP A 324 8.95 -22.23 18.61
C ASP A 324 8.25 -21.01 18.01
N GLY A 325 9.01 -20.09 17.40
CA GLY A 325 8.46 -18.86 16.83
C GLY A 325 7.74 -19.08 15.49
N ASP A 326 6.46 -18.71 15.43
CA ASP A 326 5.67 -18.73 14.20
C ASP A 326 4.71 -17.53 14.06
N VAL A 327 3.89 -17.48 13.01
CA VAL A 327 2.77 -16.55 12.89
C VAL A 327 1.54 -17.05 13.67
N SER A 328 0.58 -16.16 13.93
CA SER A 328 -0.70 -16.55 14.51
C SER A 328 -1.54 -17.35 13.49
N HIS A 329 -1.91 -18.59 13.83
CA HIS A 329 -2.73 -19.44 12.95
C HIS A 329 -4.22 -19.08 13.02
N VAL A 330 -4.67 -18.44 14.11
CA VAL A 330 -6.06 -17.98 14.26
C VAL A 330 -6.36 -16.65 13.56
N SER A 331 -5.33 -15.96 13.05
CA SER A 331 -5.51 -14.66 12.40
C SER A 331 -6.53 -14.75 11.25
N PRO A 332 -7.67 -14.02 11.33
CA PRO A 332 -8.75 -14.15 10.35
C PRO A 332 -8.31 -13.79 8.94
N SER A 333 -7.50 -12.73 8.81
CA SER A 333 -7.00 -12.30 7.51
C SER A 333 -5.95 -13.24 6.92
N ARG A 334 -5.18 -13.95 7.76
CA ARG A 334 -4.25 -14.98 7.30
C ARG A 334 -4.99 -16.23 6.83
N ARG A 335 -6.05 -16.64 7.55
CA ARG A 335 -6.92 -17.72 7.10
C ARG A 335 -7.57 -17.40 5.76
N TRP A 336 -8.05 -16.16 5.57
CA TRP A 336 -8.54 -15.71 4.27
C TRP A 336 -7.49 -15.82 3.16
N LEU A 337 -6.23 -15.44 3.43
CA LEU A 337 -5.14 -15.57 2.45
C LEU A 337 -4.83 -17.05 2.14
N ASN A 338 -4.76 -17.91 3.15
CA ASN A 338 -4.62 -19.36 2.96
C ASN A 338 -5.74 -19.91 2.09
N THR A 339 -6.97 -19.44 2.32
CA THR A 339 -8.13 -19.85 1.53
C THR A 339 -7.97 -19.51 0.04
N LEU A 340 -7.42 -18.34 -0.30
CA LEU A 340 -7.12 -18.00 -1.69
C LEU A 340 -6.09 -18.95 -2.32
N LEU A 341 -5.05 -19.30 -1.56
CA LEU A 341 -3.94 -20.12 -2.04
C LEU A 341 -4.32 -21.61 -2.16
N GLU A 342 -5.05 -22.12 -1.19
CA GLU A 342 -5.36 -23.54 -1.04
C GLU A 342 -6.67 -23.93 -1.73
N GLU A 343 -7.74 -23.14 -1.57
CA GLU A 343 -9.06 -23.45 -2.13
C GLU A 343 -9.29 -22.79 -3.49
N ASP A 344 -8.97 -21.50 -3.62
CA ASP A 344 -9.23 -20.76 -4.87
C ASP A 344 -8.15 -20.99 -5.94
N GLY A 345 -7.11 -21.78 -5.62
CA GLY A 345 -6.08 -22.20 -6.56
C GLY A 345 -5.14 -21.08 -7.02
N MET A 346 -4.91 -20.07 -6.16
CA MET A 346 -3.96 -19.00 -6.43
C MET A 346 -2.55 -19.37 -5.97
N VAL A 347 -1.54 -18.76 -6.60
CA VAL A 347 -0.13 -18.94 -6.29
C VAL A 347 0.49 -17.57 -6.02
N ASP A 348 1.37 -17.50 -5.03
CA ASP A 348 2.29 -16.39 -4.79
C ASP A 348 3.62 -16.67 -5.54
N PRO A 349 3.88 -16.05 -6.70
CA PRO A 349 5.06 -16.37 -7.51
C PRO A 349 6.39 -16.06 -6.81
N MET A 350 6.43 -15.04 -5.93
CA MET A 350 7.64 -14.73 -5.16
C MET A 350 8.01 -15.90 -4.25
N ARG A 351 7.04 -16.42 -3.48
CA ARG A 351 7.29 -17.54 -2.58
C ARG A 351 7.40 -18.87 -3.33
N HIS A 352 6.75 -19.02 -4.49
CA HIS A 352 6.91 -20.17 -5.37
C HIS A 352 8.37 -20.30 -5.87
N PHE A 353 8.97 -19.22 -6.37
CA PHE A 353 10.33 -19.26 -6.91
C PHE A 353 11.44 -19.14 -5.87
N TYR A 354 11.14 -18.55 -4.71
CA TYR A 354 12.08 -18.28 -3.63
C TYR A 354 11.50 -18.71 -2.26
N PRO A 355 11.19 -20.01 -2.07
CA PRO A 355 10.48 -20.49 -0.89
C PRO A 355 11.25 -20.22 0.41
N THR A 356 12.57 -20.34 0.38
CA THR A 356 13.47 -20.18 1.53
C THR A 356 14.00 -18.76 1.72
N ALA A 357 13.60 -17.79 0.90
CA ALA A 357 14.12 -16.43 1.02
C ALA A 357 13.67 -15.76 2.33
N GLU A 358 14.64 -15.37 3.14
CA GLU A 358 14.43 -14.83 4.47
C GLU A 358 14.42 -13.30 4.48
N ALA A 359 13.66 -12.72 5.41
CA ALA A 359 13.62 -11.27 5.68
C ALA A 359 13.38 -10.40 4.43
N ARG A 360 12.70 -10.95 3.42
CA ARG A 360 12.30 -10.29 2.19
C ARG A 360 11.02 -9.48 2.42
N PHE A 361 11.19 -8.34 3.10
CA PHE A 361 10.09 -7.45 3.49
C PHE A 361 9.74 -6.44 2.40
N THR A 362 8.49 -5.96 2.41
CA THR A 362 8.00 -4.97 1.44
C THR A 362 7.71 -3.61 2.06
N CYS A 363 7.56 -3.53 3.38
CA CYS A 363 7.22 -2.32 4.13
C CYS A 363 8.05 -2.20 5.42
N TRP A 364 8.48 -0.99 5.78
CA TRP A 364 9.21 -0.69 7.01
C TRP A 364 8.72 0.59 7.66
N ASP A 365 8.70 0.63 9.00
CA ASP A 365 8.45 1.87 9.73
C ASP A 365 9.58 2.89 9.49
N GLN A 366 9.25 3.95 8.75
CA GLN A 366 10.16 5.06 8.47
C GLN A 366 10.45 5.93 9.69
N PHE A 367 9.50 6.10 10.61
CA PHE A 367 9.68 6.96 11.78
C PHE A 367 10.80 6.44 12.68
N THR A 368 10.87 5.12 12.83
CA THR A 368 11.89 4.43 13.64
C THR A 368 13.03 3.82 12.81
N ASN A 369 13.17 4.21 11.53
CA ASN A 369 14.30 3.82 10.67
C ASN A 369 14.49 2.28 10.54
N GLN A 370 13.41 1.50 10.54
CA GLN A 370 13.52 0.03 10.59
C GLN A 370 14.10 -0.61 9.33
N ARG A 371 14.08 0.10 8.19
CA ARG A 371 14.66 -0.41 6.94
C ARG A 371 16.17 -0.66 7.02
N TYR A 372 16.90 0.14 7.81
CA TYR A 372 18.35 0.07 7.92
C TYR A 372 18.87 -1.08 8.79
N VAL A 373 17.97 -1.67 9.58
CA VAL A 373 18.20 -2.93 10.32
C VAL A 373 17.38 -4.08 9.74
N ASN A 374 16.76 -3.85 8.57
CA ASN A 374 15.83 -4.74 7.88
C ASN A 374 14.75 -5.36 8.79
N SER A 375 14.19 -4.61 9.73
CA SER A 375 13.07 -5.06 10.57
C SER A 375 11.74 -4.61 9.97
N GLY A 376 11.36 -5.20 8.84
CA GLY A 376 10.14 -4.87 8.10
C GLY A 376 9.09 -5.99 8.13
N ILE A 377 8.03 -5.82 7.35
CA ILE A 377 7.02 -6.86 7.10
C ILE A 377 6.78 -7.00 5.60
N ARG A 378 6.43 -8.20 5.15
CA ARG A 378 5.95 -8.42 3.78
C ARG A 378 4.43 -8.44 3.78
N ILE A 379 3.85 -7.44 3.12
CA ILE A 379 2.40 -7.22 3.05
C ILE A 379 1.90 -6.92 1.63
N ASP A 380 2.82 -6.71 0.69
CA ASP A 380 2.53 -6.50 -0.73
C ASP A 380 2.67 -7.83 -1.49
N TYR A 381 1.64 -8.23 -2.25
CA TYR A 381 1.61 -9.51 -2.96
C TYR A 381 1.20 -9.36 -4.41
N THR A 382 1.71 -10.28 -5.23
CA THR A 382 1.11 -10.65 -6.52
C THR A 382 0.65 -12.08 -6.37
N LEU A 383 -0.65 -12.30 -6.40
CA LEU A 383 -1.26 -13.62 -6.39
C LEU A 383 -1.89 -13.85 -7.76
N ILE A 384 -1.64 -15.01 -8.35
CA ILE A 384 -2.14 -15.37 -9.69
C ILE A 384 -2.91 -16.68 -9.61
N ASP A 385 -4.00 -16.80 -10.37
CA ASP A 385 -4.60 -18.13 -10.59
C ASP A 385 -3.53 -19.06 -11.19
N LYS A 386 -3.42 -20.30 -10.68
CA LYS A 386 -2.35 -21.27 -11.04
C LYS A 386 -2.06 -21.42 -12.54
N PRO A 387 -3.04 -21.40 -13.47
CA PRO A 387 -2.75 -21.49 -14.91
C PRO A 387 -1.86 -20.38 -15.47
N LEU A 388 -1.77 -19.22 -14.79
CA LEU A 388 -0.86 -18.14 -15.22
C LEU A 388 0.60 -18.45 -14.88
N LEU A 389 0.88 -19.38 -13.97
CA LEU A 389 2.23 -19.67 -13.48
C LEU A 389 3.16 -20.17 -14.59
N ASP A 390 2.63 -20.92 -15.55
CA ASP A 390 3.39 -21.47 -16.69
C ASP A 390 3.98 -20.38 -17.59
N PHE A 391 3.45 -19.15 -17.50
CA PHE A 391 3.92 -18.00 -18.26
C PHE A 391 4.79 -17.06 -17.44
N VAL A 392 5.10 -17.37 -16.17
CA VAL A 392 5.89 -16.50 -15.31
C VAL A 392 7.37 -16.80 -15.46
N ALA A 393 8.14 -15.81 -15.90
CA ALA A 393 9.58 -15.85 -15.87
C ALA A 393 10.12 -15.42 -14.51
N LYS A 394 10.89 -16.30 -13.87
CA LYS A 394 11.57 -16.02 -12.59
C LYS A 394 12.57 -14.87 -12.69
N GLY A 395 13.39 -14.85 -13.75
CA GLY A 395 14.59 -14.03 -13.83
C GLY A 395 15.78 -14.60 -13.05
N ASP A 396 16.91 -13.90 -13.04
CA ASP A 396 18.12 -14.30 -12.31
C ASP A 396 17.99 -13.97 -10.81
N VAL A 397 18.48 -14.84 -9.92
CA VAL A 397 18.40 -14.64 -8.45
C VAL A 397 19.12 -13.38 -7.97
N SER A 398 20.19 -12.93 -8.66
CA SER A 398 20.88 -11.66 -8.40
C SER A 398 19.98 -10.44 -8.58
N SER A 399 18.84 -10.60 -9.26
CA SER A 399 17.81 -9.56 -9.39
C SER A 399 17.17 -9.22 -8.05
N LEU A 400 17.22 -10.11 -7.05
CA LEU A 400 16.83 -9.83 -5.66
C LEU A 400 17.80 -8.90 -4.91
N ARG A 401 18.83 -8.38 -5.61
CA ARG A 401 19.79 -7.40 -5.08
C ARG A 401 20.47 -7.87 -3.80
N SER A 402 20.88 -9.13 -3.77
CA SER A 402 21.63 -9.70 -2.64
C SER A 402 22.99 -9.02 -2.41
N TYR A 403 23.60 -8.49 -3.48
CA TYR A 403 24.97 -7.94 -3.52
C TYR A 403 26.06 -8.97 -3.12
N GLY A 404 27.23 -8.86 -3.74
CA GLY A 404 28.35 -9.81 -3.53
C GLY A 404 28.34 -10.99 -4.50
N ASP A 405 29.39 -11.82 -4.41
CA ASP A 405 29.58 -13.01 -5.23
C ASP A 405 28.66 -14.15 -4.75
N PRO A 406 27.73 -14.65 -5.59
CA PRO A 406 26.87 -15.78 -5.24
C PRO A 406 27.62 -17.06 -4.83
N ALA A 407 28.91 -17.20 -5.18
CA ALA A 407 29.74 -18.31 -4.72
C ALA A 407 30.07 -18.24 -3.21
N THR A 408 29.91 -17.07 -2.58
CA THR A 408 30.28 -16.80 -1.19
C THR A 408 29.15 -16.23 -0.33
N VAL A 409 28.11 -15.68 -0.98
CA VAL A 409 26.96 -15.07 -0.31
C VAL A 409 25.70 -15.79 -0.77
N ASP A 410 24.98 -16.42 0.16
CA ASP A 410 23.65 -16.95 -0.12
C ASP A 410 22.69 -15.79 -0.45
N PRO A 411 22.19 -15.68 -1.70
CA PRO A 411 21.32 -14.60 -2.10
C PRO A 411 19.94 -14.65 -1.44
N LEU A 412 19.58 -15.75 -0.76
CA LEU A 412 18.29 -15.93 -0.10
C LEU A 412 18.35 -15.64 1.42
N SER A 413 19.54 -15.39 1.97
CA SER A 413 19.75 -15.13 3.40
C SER A 413 19.19 -13.79 3.91
N GLU A 414 18.97 -13.69 5.22
CA GLU A 414 18.63 -12.43 5.91
C GLU A 414 19.65 -11.30 5.63
N ASN A 415 20.94 -11.63 5.56
CA ASN A 415 22.00 -10.67 5.25
C ASN A 415 21.89 -10.13 3.81
N ALA A 416 21.62 -11.00 2.83
CA ALA A 416 21.36 -10.59 1.46
C ALA A 416 20.13 -9.68 1.35
N ALA A 417 19.09 -9.93 2.16
CA ALA A 417 17.91 -9.08 2.23
C ALA A 417 18.21 -7.70 2.84
N LEU A 418 19.03 -7.63 3.89
CA LEU A 418 19.49 -6.37 4.48
C LEU A 418 20.27 -5.51 3.47
N LYS A 419 21.19 -6.14 2.73
CA LYS A 419 21.95 -5.46 1.66
C LYS A 419 21.02 -4.96 0.56
N ALA A 420 20.04 -5.76 0.16
CA ALA A 420 19.04 -5.33 -0.81
C ALA A 420 18.27 -4.09 -0.31
N ALA A 421 17.77 -4.12 0.92
CA ALA A 421 16.99 -3.04 1.53
C ALA A 421 17.76 -1.72 1.65
N THR A 422 19.08 -1.78 1.84
CA THR A 422 19.96 -0.64 2.14
C THR A 422 20.90 -0.26 0.99
N ALA A 423 20.77 -0.90 -0.18
CA ALA A 423 21.72 -0.75 -1.30
C ALA A 423 23.18 -1.06 -0.91
N ASP A 424 23.37 -2.11 -0.11
CA ASP A 424 24.65 -2.54 0.47
C ASP A 424 25.23 -1.42 1.36
N GLY A 425 24.41 -0.91 2.27
CA GLY A 425 24.76 0.16 3.22
C GLY A 425 24.85 1.57 2.65
N LYS A 426 24.55 1.78 1.36
CA LYS A 426 24.64 3.11 0.71
C LYS A 426 23.46 4.02 1.04
N PHE A 427 22.32 3.47 1.45
CA PHE A 427 21.28 4.24 2.10
C PHE A 427 21.58 4.27 3.60
N GLU A 428 21.84 5.46 4.13
CA GLU A 428 22.13 5.66 5.54
C GLU A 428 20.94 6.31 6.26
N PRO A 429 20.64 5.90 7.50
CA PRO A 429 19.64 6.59 8.31
C PRO A 429 20.12 8.01 8.57
N VAL A 430 19.22 8.98 8.48
CA VAL A 430 19.50 10.28 9.08
C VAL A 430 19.49 10.16 10.59
N SER A 431 20.31 10.98 11.24
CA SER A 431 20.58 10.97 12.68
C SER A 431 19.39 11.32 13.60
N PHE A 432 18.15 11.39 13.07
CA PHE A 432 16.97 11.75 13.84
C PHE A 432 15.77 10.85 13.52
N GLU A 433 14.97 10.54 14.55
CA GLU A 433 13.66 9.88 14.39
C GLU A 433 12.76 10.74 13.48
N GLY A 434 12.19 10.11 12.44
CA GLY A 434 11.34 10.78 11.46
C GLY A 434 12.07 11.68 10.46
N GLY A 435 13.40 11.57 10.38
CA GLY A 435 14.15 12.31 9.38
C GLY A 435 14.11 11.68 8.01
N GLY A 436 13.96 12.54 7.00
CA GLY A 436 13.97 12.14 5.61
C GLY A 436 15.28 11.47 5.18
N ILE A 437 15.33 11.13 3.91
CA ILE A 437 16.40 10.31 3.33
C ILE A 437 17.66 11.17 3.16
N THR A 438 18.84 10.62 3.44
CA THR A 438 20.09 11.24 2.98
C THR A 438 20.07 11.28 1.45
N ASP A 439 20.19 12.46 0.86
CA ASP A 439 20.22 12.56 -0.60
C ASP A 439 21.44 11.80 -1.13
N VAL A 440 21.20 10.73 -1.88
CA VAL A 440 22.24 9.90 -2.48
C VAL A 440 22.45 10.26 -3.95
N SER A 441 23.63 9.92 -4.49
CA SER A 441 23.88 10.10 -5.92
C SER A 441 22.95 9.27 -6.79
N GLN A 442 22.69 9.75 -8.02
CA GLN A 442 21.90 9.02 -9.02
C GLN A 442 22.39 7.58 -9.25
N ARG A 443 23.71 7.36 -9.18
CA ARG A 443 24.32 6.03 -9.33
C ARG A 443 23.85 5.06 -8.25
N VAL A 444 23.63 5.53 -7.02
CA VAL A 444 23.13 4.70 -5.91
C VAL A 444 21.67 4.34 -6.17
N LEU A 445 20.84 5.32 -6.55
CA LEU A 445 19.44 5.09 -6.91
C LEU A 445 19.30 4.06 -8.03
N ASP A 446 20.13 4.19 -9.07
CA ASP A 446 20.11 3.28 -10.22
C ASP A 446 20.48 1.83 -9.85
N THR A 447 21.23 1.58 -8.77
CA THR A 447 21.55 0.21 -8.33
C THR A 447 20.31 -0.59 -7.91
N GLN A 448 19.27 0.10 -7.45
CA GLN A 448 18.03 -0.52 -6.99
C GLN A 448 17.14 -1.00 -8.13
N PHE A 449 17.45 -0.61 -9.36
CA PHE A 449 16.73 -1.02 -10.55
C PHE A 449 17.62 -1.91 -11.42
N GLY A 450 17.03 -2.84 -12.15
CA GLY A 450 17.77 -3.66 -13.10
C GLY A 450 16.88 -4.42 -14.05
N SER A 451 17.36 -5.57 -14.49
CA SER A 451 16.64 -6.42 -15.41
C SER A 451 15.26 -6.79 -14.87
N PRO A 452 14.21 -6.75 -15.73
CA PRO A 452 12.89 -7.26 -15.38
C PRO A 452 12.97 -8.69 -14.85
N HIS A 453 12.25 -8.97 -13.76
CA HIS A 453 12.21 -10.27 -13.11
C HIS A 453 10.94 -10.39 -12.26
N THR A 454 10.63 -11.60 -11.80
CA THR A 454 9.57 -11.84 -10.82
C THR A 454 10.17 -11.80 -9.41
N GLY A 455 9.59 -10.99 -8.53
CA GLY A 455 10.06 -10.83 -7.16
C GLY A 455 9.87 -9.42 -6.62
N MET A 456 10.98 -8.78 -6.23
CA MET A 456 10.96 -7.55 -5.44
C MET A 456 11.89 -6.51 -6.05
N VAL A 457 11.39 -5.29 -6.21
CA VAL A 457 12.13 -4.14 -6.70
C VAL A 457 12.28 -3.15 -5.55
N TYR A 458 13.46 -3.13 -4.93
CA TYR A 458 13.77 -2.33 -3.75
C TYR A 458 13.83 -0.82 -4.07
N THR A 459 12.68 -0.20 -4.33
CA THR A 459 12.61 1.23 -4.63
C THR A 459 13.30 2.06 -3.54
N PRO A 460 13.94 3.19 -3.90
CA PRO A 460 14.62 4.04 -2.93
C PRO A 460 13.70 4.39 -1.76
N PRO A 461 14.19 4.35 -0.50
CA PRO A 461 13.37 4.69 0.66
C PRO A 461 12.89 6.15 0.62
N SER A 462 13.63 6.99 -0.13
CA SER A 462 13.15 8.04 -1.03
C SER A 462 11.65 8.25 -1.15
N PHE A 463 11.06 7.23 -1.75
CA PHE A 463 9.84 7.35 -2.51
C PHE A 463 8.66 6.86 -1.69
N SER A 464 8.87 5.81 -0.89
CA SER A 464 7.88 5.25 0.02
C SER A 464 8.57 4.38 1.07
N ASP A 465 7.88 4.20 2.19
CA ASP A 465 8.06 3.16 3.20
C ASP A 465 7.87 1.74 2.65
N HIS A 466 7.19 1.61 1.51
CA HIS A 466 7.07 0.37 0.75
C HIS A 466 8.03 0.31 -0.44
N ILE A 467 8.35 -0.92 -0.84
CA ILE A 467 8.98 -1.22 -2.13
C ILE A 467 7.98 -1.83 -3.11
N ALA A 468 8.35 -1.83 -4.39
CA ALA A 468 7.52 -2.47 -5.40
C ALA A 468 7.77 -3.98 -5.43
N ILE A 469 6.73 -4.73 -5.77
CA ILE A 469 6.81 -6.14 -6.17
C ILE A 469 6.61 -6.26 -7.68
N SER A 470 7.21 -7.27 -8.29
CA SER A 470 7.19 -7.46 -9.73
C SER A 470 6.76 -8.87 -10.14
N LEU A 471 6.04 -8.93 -11.26
CA LEU A 471 5.74 -10.17 -11.97
C LEU A 471 6.16 -10.00 -13.42
N LEU A 472 7.07 -10.84 -13.88
CA LEU A 472 7.46 -10.90 -15.27
C LEU A 472 6.75 -12.05 -15.94
N LEU A 473 5.79 -11.74 -16.80
CA LEU A 473 5.20 -12.71 -17.70
C LEU A 473 6.05 -12.81 -18.97
N GLU A 474 6.26 -14.01 -19.50
CA GLU A 474 6.74 -14.18 -20.86
C GLU A 474 5.69 -13.62 -21.82
N ARG A 475 6.12 -12.93 -22.88
CA ARG A 475 5.18 -12.37 -23.87
C ARG A 475 4.76 -13.48 -24.83
N ASP A 476 3.87 -14.35 -24.38
CA ASP A 476 3.20 -15.30 -25.27
C ASP A 476 2.07 -14.58 -26.02
N GLU A 477 1.97 -14.82 -27.34
CA GLU A 477 0.83 -14.38 -28.14
C GLU A 477 -0.49 -14.89 -27.55
N VAL A 478 -0.49 -16.05 -26.88
CA VAL A 478 -1.67 -16.66 -26.25
C VAL A 478 -2.24 -15.81 -25.10
N LEU A 479 -1.39 -15.17 -24.27
CA LEU A 479 -1.86 -14.36 -23.14
C LEU A 479 -2.49 -13.02 -23.57
N LEU A 480 -2.09 -12.52 -24.73
CA LEU A 480 -2.52 -11.23 -25.27
C LEU A 480 -3.57 -11.36 -26.39
N SER A 481 -3.73 -12.55 -26.96
CA SER A 481 -4.65 -12.78 -28.07
C SER A 481 -6.08 -12.97 -27.59
N SER A 482 -6.99 -12.22 -28.21
CA SER A 482 -8.38 -12.65 -28.37
C SER A 482 -8.40 -13.91 -29.25
N PRO A 483 -9.40 -14.80 -29.17
CA PRO A 483 -9.55 -15.95 -30.09
C PRO A 483 -9.35 -15.58 -31.58
N ASP A 484 -9.62 -14.31 -31.93
CA ASP A 484 -9.54 -13.76 -33.28
C ASP A 484 -8.25 -12.97 -33.60
N LYS A 485 -7.18 -13.03 -32.77
CA LYS A 485 -5.91 -12.28 -32.92
C LYS A 485 -6.04 -10.75 -33.11
N THR A 486 -7.18 -10.18 -32.75
CA THR A 486 -7.41 -8.73 -32.82
C THR A 486 -6.71 -8.00 -31.65
N PRO A 487 -6.10 -6.82 -31.89
CA PRO A 487 -5.54 -6.00 -30.82
C PRO A 487 -6.59 -5.68 -29.75
N LEU A 488 -6.20 -5.62 -28.49
CA LEU A 488 -7.10 -5.20 -27.41
C LEU A 488 -7.47 -3.73 -27.61
N VAL A 489 -8.75 -3.47 -27.86
CA VAL A 489 -9.31 -2.12 -27.96
C VAL A 489 -10.03 -1.78 -26.66
N LEU A 490 -9.67 -0.64 -26.06
CA LEU A 490 -10.36 -0.12 -24.89
C LEU A 490 -11.80 0.27 -25.26
N GLN A 491 -12.77 -0.24 -24.52
CA GLN A 491 -14.17 0.13 -24.68
C GLN A 491 -14.44 1.49 -24.05
N GLU A 492 -14.07 2.58 -24.74
CA GLU A 492 -14.19 3.94 -24.20
C GLU A 492 -15.62 4.40 -23.91
N GLN A 493 -16.62 3.71 -24.47
CA GLN A 493 -18.04 3.99 -24.21
C GLN A 493 -18.59 3.24 -22.99
N ASP A 494 -17.88 2.22 -22.49
CA ASP A 494 -18.29 1.47 -21.32
C ASP A 494 -18.37 2.40 -20.08
N ILE A 495 -19.49 2.32 -19.36
CA ILE A 495 -19.80 3.25 -18.26
C ILE A 495 -18.81 3.07 -17.11
N ALA A 496 -18.45 1.82 -16.77
CA ALA A 496 -17.51 1.53 -15.69
C ALA A 496 -16.11 2.06 -16.04
N THR A 497 -15.66 1.80 -17.27
CA THR A 497 -14.37 2.24 -17.79
C THR A 497 -14.26 3.77 -17.76
N ARG A 498 -15.30 4.48 -18.21
CA ARG A 498 -15.35 5.95 -18.14
C ARG A 498 -15.31 6.47 -16.70
N LYS A 499 -15.99 5.81 -15.76
CA LYS A 499 -15.95 6.18 -14.34
C LYS A 499 -14.56 5.99 -13.74
N ALA A 500 -13.81 4.99 -14.20
CA ALA A 500 -12.41 4.76 -13.83
C ALA A 500 -11.42 5.73 -14.49
N GLN A 501 -11.83 6.55 -15.47
CA GLN A 501 -10.96 7.56 -16.10
C GLN A 501 -11.46 8.99 -15.84
N PRO A 502 -11.48 9.46 -14.57
CA PRO A 502 -12.05 10.77 -14.22
C PRO A 502 -11.38 11.96 -14.92
N HIS A 503 -10.10 11.82 -15.29
CA HIS A 503 -9.31 12.83 -16.00
C HIS A 503 -9.68 12.96 -17.49
N LYS A 504 -10.37 11.97 -18.08
CA LYS A 504 -10.86 12.00 -19.47
C LYS A 504 -12.22 12.70 -19.62
N LYS A 505 -12.82 13.25 -18.56
CA LYS A 505 -14.22 13.73 -18.59
C LYS A 505 -14.57 14.66 -19.77
N GLN A 506 -15.75 14.36 -20.33
CA GLN A 506 -16.40 14.82 -21.56
C GLN A 506 -16.26 16.32 -21.87
N GLN A 507 -16.12 16.62 -23.16
CA GLN A 507 -16.43 17.95 -23.68
C GLN A 507 -17.84 18.35 -23.22
N THR A 508 -17.97 19.55 -22.65
CA THR A 508 -19.27 20.10 -22.23
C THR A 508 -20.21 20.21 -23.43
N ILE A 509 -21.54 20.26 -23.21
CA ILE A 509 -22.54 20.54 -24.28
C ILE A 509 -22.15 21.76 -25.15
N ALA A 510 -21.39 22.71 -24.60
CA ALA A 510 -20.84 23.85 -25.33
C ALA A 510 -19.88 23.50 -26.49
N SER A 511 -19.33 22.29 -26.53
CA SER A 511 -18.49 21.78 -27.63
C SER A 511 -19.31 21.34 -28.85
N PHE A 512 -20.51 20.77 -28.63
CA PHE A 512 -21.43 20.39 -29.70
C PHE A 512 -21.95 21.62 -30.46
N PHE A 513 -22.13 22.75 -29.78
CA PHE A 513 -22.57 24.00 -30.40
C PHE A 513 -21.45 24.81 -31.09
N ARG A 514 -20.18 24.42 -30.98
CA ARG A 514 -19.07 25.07 -31.72
C ARG A 514 -18.81 24.46 -33.09
N ALA A 515 -19.29 23.24 -33.37
CA ALA A 515 -19.12 22.57 -34.66
C ALA A 515 -20.19 22.95 -35.70
N GLY A 516 -21.11 23.86 -35.37
CA GLY A 516 -22.22 24.29 -36.25
C GLY A 516 -21.92 25.49 -37.15
N VAL A 517 -20.70 26.01 -37.18
CA VAL A 517 -20.33 27.11 -38.09
C VAL A 517 -19.28 26.61 -39.07
N VAL A 518 -19.73 25.84 -40.06
CA VAL A 518 -18.98 25.65 -41.30
C VAL A 518 -19.66 26.51 -42.36
N SER A 519 -18.84 27.39 -42.93
CA SER A 519 -19.16 28.28 -44.04
C SER A 519 -19.66 27.49 -45.25
N THR A 520 -20.80 27.88 -45.79
CA THR A 520 -21.09 27.75 -47.22
C THR A 520 -20.80 29.09 -47.87
N THR A 521 -19.66 29.18 -48.56
CA THR A 521 -19.38 30.19 -49.57
C THR A 521 -20.13 29.83 -50.85
N THR A 522 -20.94 30.76 -51.37
CA THR A 522 -21.16 30.95 -52.81
C THR A 522 -21.49 32.43 -53.06
N GLU A 523 -20.80 33.00 -54.04
CA GLU A 523 -20.80 34.40 -54.44
C GLU A 523 -22.05 34.83 -55.25
N THR A 524 -22.26 36.15 -55.23
CA THR A 524 -22.88 37.02 -56.25
C THR A 524 -24.36 36.83 -56.63
N THR A 525 -25.20 37.81 -56.26
CA THR A 525 -25.73 38.83 -57.19
C THR A 525 -26.62 39.86 -56.46
N SER A 526 -26.63 41.07 -57.00
CA SER A 526 -27.36 42.29 -56.61
C SER A 526 -28.86 42.14 -56.34
N PHE A 527 -29.43 42.93 -55.42
CA PHE A 527 -30.45 43.96 -55.72
C PHE A 527 -30.94 44.72 -54.46
N GLN A 528 -31.48 45.90 -54.75
CA GLN A 528 -31.88 47.05 -53.93
C GLN A 528 -33.04 46.86 -52.94
N THR A 529 -32.97 47.65 -51.85
CA THR A 529 -34.02 48.49 -51.20
C THR A 529 -35.39 47.88 -50.81
N VAL A 530 -35.82 48.13 -49.56
CA VAL A 530 -37.03 48.92 -49.19
C VAL A 530 -37.46 48.66 -47.73
N ASN A 531 -37.70 49.78 -47.04
CA ASN A 531 -38.33 49.99 -45.73
C ASN A 531 -39.55 49.10 -45.40
N ARG A 532 -39.75 48.78 -44.11
CA ARG A 532 -41.01 49.15 -43.44
C ARG A 532 -40.92 49.23 -41.92
N VAL A 533 -41.28 50.41 -41.45
CA VAL A 533 -41.61 50.81 -40.08
C VAL A 533 -42.92 50.13 -39.64
N GLN A 534 -43.02 49.69 -38.39
CA GLN A 534 -44.25 49.87 -37.61
C GLN A 534 -43.97 49.86 -36.10
N ASN A 535 -44.33 50.99 -35.48
CA ASN A 535 -44.39 51.26 -34.05
C ASN A 535 -45.52 50.47 -33.38
N VAL A 536 -45.31 49.99 -32.15
CA VAL A 536 -46.30 50.11 -31.06
C VAL A 536 -45.57 50.39 -29.73
N VAL A 537 -46.09 51.40 -29.05
CA VAL A 537 -45.67 52.02 -27.78
C VAL A 537 -46.24 51.23 -26.60
N SER A 538 -45.49 51.03 -25.51
CA SER A 538 -45.86 51.55 -24.16
C SER A 538 -44.92 51.12 -23.02
N THR A 539 -44.39 52.17 -22.37
CA THR A 539 -44.27 52.41 -20.91
C THR A 539 -43.18 51.72 -20.07
N ASN A 540 -42.21 52.56 -19.67
CA ASN A 540 -41.75 52.87 -18.28
C ASN A 540 -41.23 51.68 -17.43
N LYS A 541 -40.07 51.70 -16.76
CA LYS A 541 -39.40 52.80 -16.05
C LYS A 541 -38.04 52.31 -15.48
N ARG A 542 -37.04 53.22 -15.49
CA ARG A 542 -35.93 53.41 -14.51
C ARG A 542 -34.73 52.45 -14.46
N GLN A 543 -33.74 52.84 -15.27
CA GLN A 543 -32.31 53.05 -14.98
C GLN A 543 -31.85 53.02 -13.50
N LYS A 544 -30.68 52.40 -13.28
CA LYS A 544 -29.57 52.97 -12.51
C LYS A 544 -28.27 52.83 -13.28
N SER A 545 -27.53 53.93 -13.33
CA SER A 545 -26.29 54.15 -14.07
C SER A 545 -25.04 53.90 -13.24
N VAL A 546 -23.99 53.57 -13.99
CA VAL A 546 -22.57 53.53 -13.63
C VAL A 546 -21.99 54.95 -13.54
N SER A 547 -21.03 55.19 -12.63
CA SER A 547 -19.85 56.08 -12.82
C SER A 547 -19.02 56.08 -11.52
N ARG A 548 -17.81 55.50 -11.48
CA ARG A 548 -16.48 55.97 -11.92
C ARG A 548 -15.81 57.02 -11.01
N ASN A 549 -14.63 56.63 -10.52
CA ASN A 549 -13.44 57.39 -10.09
C ASN A 549 -13.63 58.30 -8.85
N SER A 550 -12.70 58.45 -7.91
CA SER A 550 -11.25 58.68 -8.07
C SER A 550 -10.53 58.75 -6.71
N ILE A 551 -9.22 58.44 -6.72
CA ILE A 551 -8.12 59.08 -5.96
C ILE A 551 -7.78 58.65 -4.51
N LEU A 552 -6.51 58.27 -4.40
CA LEU A 552 -5.52 58.30 -3.30
C LEU A 552 -5.94 58.86 -1.92
N HIS A 553 -5.55 58.18 -0.85
CA HIS A 553 -4.35 58.57 -0.08
C HIS A 553 -3.94 57.52 0.98
N HIS A 554 -2.62 57.37 1.12
CA HIS A 554 -1.89 56.84 2.28
C HIS A 554 -2.50 57.20 3.64
N PHE A 555 -2.48 56.27 4.61
CA PHE A 555 -1.76 56.49 5.87
C PHE A 555 -1.35 55.16 6.54
N LYS A 556 -0.13 55.21 7.08
CA LYS A 556 0.62 54.18 7.78
C LYS A 556 0.14 54.01 9.23
N LYS A 557 0.40 52.81 9.74
CA LYS A 557 0.99 52.45 11.06
C LYS A 557 0.10 52.38 12.32
N VAL A 558 0.29 51.21 12.99
CA VAL A 558 0.55 51.02 14.45
C VAL A 558 -0.71 51.20 15.30
N GLU A 559 -1.13 50.33 16.22
CA GLU A 559 -0.60 49.36 17.20
C GLU A 559 -1.84 48.46 17.52
N LYS A 560 -1.80 47.19 17.93
CA LYS A 560 -1.03 46.48 18.95
C LYS A 560 -1.23 44.99 18.73
#